data_AF-A0A0R3SJH8-F1
#
_entry.id   AF-A0A0R3SJH8-F1
#
_cell.length_a   1.000
_cell.length_b   1.000
_cell.length_c   1.000
_cell.angle_alpha   90.00
_cell.angle_beta   90.00
_cell.angle_gamma   90.00
#
_symmetry.space_group_name_H-M   'P 1'
#
loop_
_entity.id
_entity.type
_entity.pdbx_description
1 polymer ?
#
loop_
_entity_poly.entity_id
_entity_poly.type
_entity_poly.pdbx_seq_one_letter_code
_entity_poly.pdbx_strand_id
1 'polypeptide(L)'
;MSAGQLLCGGLFSQDGLAAWFSAVALFHSIHHNCALKESLLQVHMAPSSGSGPPVTLMQQCFRLICQSGRVQGKIGLLQFLCAWLAHCPLAVEAFLTFRPASSSTNSTTANASSTLNKSNGAGAGAAFKSLMKIIDKRIGIDDLVKRIGQIYRSDEFVRVIKQPVLEANKPSDLVFDYDFTQLFKTVEFEVCSLLTHQNDPLSEISESTSYTNDQDAEEVKHVAQQQELLMAYQRAVAERDTALQHLQLRVIELERQLNCANQNGAASTNVTSSANKDLQQASDEKTVRLENAEKQITELEEKLKIANAEKESIKSEHEDLLLLLSDQESQISRLSADLQKLSTQCQQQSN
;
A
#
# COMPACT_ATOMS: atom_id res chain seq x y z
N MET A 1 22.92 -1.35 -27.77
CA MET A 1 21.70 -0.75 -27.17
C MET A 1 21.53 -1.35 -25.79
N SER A 2 21.58 -0.56 -24.73
CA SER A 2 21.36 -1.06 -23.36
C SER A 2 19.86 -1.18 -23.05
N ALA A 3 19.51 -1.95 -22.01
CA ALA A 3 18.13 -2.07 -21.54
C ALA A 3 17.54 -0.68 -21.19
N GLY A 4 18.32 0.19 -20.54
CA GLY A 4 17.88 1.56 -20.23
C GLY A 4 17.61 2.41 -21.48
N GLN A 5 18.41 2.28 -22.54
CA GLN A 5 18.16 2.98 -23.81
C GLN A 5 16.87 2.50 -24.47
N LEU A 6 16.59 1.18 -24.43
CA LEU A 6 15.36 0.60 -24.97
C LEU A 6 14.13 1.08 -24.18
N LEU A 7 14.21 1.04 -22.86
CA LEU A 7 13.14 1.50 -21.97
C LEU A 7 12.82 2.98 -22.21
N CYS A 8 13.83 3.86 -22.24
CA CYS A 8 13.64 5.27 -22.57
C CYS A 8 13.09 5.46 -23.99
N GLY A 9 13.55 4.68 -24.97
CA GLY A 9 13.04 4.72 -26.34
C GLY A 9 11.54 4.41 -26.42
N GLY A 10 11.08 3.38 -25.70
CA GLY A 10 9.66 3.06 -25.60
C GLY A 10 8.86 4.08 -24.77
N LEU A 11 9.42 4.57 -23.65
CA LEU A 11 8.78 5.53 -22.75
C LEU A 11 8.43 6.85 -23.45
N PHE A 12 9.26 7.25 -24.41
CA PHE A 12 9.09 8.48 -25.20
C PHE A 12 8.51 8.24 -26.59
N SER A 13 8.05 7.02 -26.86
CA SER A 13 7.41 6.65 -28.12
C SER A 13 6.05 7.34 -28.29
N GLN A 14 5.66 7.55 -29.55
CA GLN A 14 4.30 7.96 -29.90
C GLN A 14 3.29 6.80 -29.80
N ASP A 15 3.79 5.56 -29.75
CA ASP A 15 2.97 4.39 -29.51
C ASP A 15 2.62 4.26 -28.02
N GLY A 16 1.32 4.36 -27.72
CA GLY A 16 0.81 4.28 -26.35
C GLY A 16 1.07 2.95 -25.68
N LEU A 17 1.16 1.85 -26.45
CA LEU A 17 1.42 0.52 -25.92
C LEU A 17 2.90 0.36 -25.55
N ALA A 18 3.82 0.79 -26.44
CA ALA A 18 5.25 0.82 -26.14
C ALA A 18 5.56 1.71 -24.92
N ALA A 19 4.93 2.87 -24.83
CA ALA A 19 5.08 3.76 -23.67
C ALA A 19 4.57 3.11 -22.37
N TRP A 20 3.44 2.39 -22.44
CA TRP A 20 2.90 1.65 -21.31
C TRP A 20 3.84 0.53 -20.84
N PHE A 21 4.32 -0.32 -21.74
CA PHE A 21 5.27 -1.39 -21.38
C PHE A 21 6.57 -0.85 -20.81
N SER A 22 7.13 0.20 -21.39
CA SER A 22 8.34 0.83 -20.84
C SER A 22 8.12 1.42 -19.46
N ALA A 23 6.97 2.08 -19.23
CA ALA A 23 6.65 2.64 -17.91
C ALA A 23 6.42 1.53 -16.86
N VAL A 24 5.72 0.47 -17.22
CA VAL A 24 5.47 -0.68 -16.33
C VAL A 24 6.77 -1.44 -16.03
N ALA A 25 7.65 -1.63 -17.00
CA ALA A 25 8.97 -2.23 -16.76
C ALA A 25 9.84 -1.37 -15.82
N LEU A 26 9.80 -0.04 -15.96
CA LEU A 26 10.47 0.88 -15.03
C LEU A 26 9.82 0.85 -13.65
N PHE A 27 8.49 0.75 -13.55
CA PHE A 27 7.76 0.54 -12.30
C PHE A 27 8.30 -0.68 -11.55
N HIS A 28 8.35 -1.84 -12.22
CA HIS A 28 8.85 -3.10 -11.62
C HIS A 28 10.32 -3.01 -11.22
N SER A 29 11.11 -2.16 -11.89
CA SER A 29 12.52 -1.94 -11.56
C SER A 29 12.71 -1.16 -10.25
N ILE A 30 11.74 -0.34 -9.83
CA ILE A 30 11.91 0.56 -8.66
C ILE A 30 10.91 0.32 -7.53
N HIS A 31 9.80 -0.38 -7.77
CA HIS A 31 8.66 -0.44 -6.85
C HIS A 31 9.07 -0.87 -5.43
N HIS A 32 9.90 -1.91 -5.30
CA HIS A 32 10.39 -2.44 -4.03
C HIS A 32 11.81 -2.00 -3.66
N ASN A 33 12.38 -0.99 -4.33
CA ASN A 33 13.78 -0.61 -4.13
C ASN A 33 13.95 0.91 -4.00
N CYS A 34 13.97 1.40 -2.76
CA CYS A 34 14.13 2.83 -2.48
C CYS A 34 15.46 3.40 -2.99
N ALA A 35 16.57 2.65 -2.88
CA ALA A 35 17.87 3.09 -3.37
C ALA A 35 17.88 3.32 -4.91
N LEU A 36 17.13 2.50 -5.66
CA LEU A 36 16.95 2.71 -7.09
C LEU A 36 16.05 3.92 -7.38
N LYS A 37 15.00 4.17 -6.59
CA LYS A 37 14.18 5.40 -6.69
C LYS A 37 15.05 6.64 -6.58
N GLU A 38 15.97 6.67 -5.61
CA GLU A 38 16.91 7.79 -5.40
C GLU A 38 17.95 7.90 -6.52
N SER A 39 18.54 6.77 -6.94
CA SER A 39 19.50 6.73 -8.04
C SER A 39 18.88 7.23 -9.34
N LEU A 40 17.60 6.92 -9.58
CA LEU A 40 16.88 7.33 -10.78
C LEU A 40 16.67 8.85 -10.85
N LEU A 41 16.69 9.57 -9.72
CA LEU A 41 16.62 11.04 -9.68
C LEU A 41 17.85 11.68 -10.34
N GLN A 42 18.98 10.97 -10.38
CA GLN A 42 20.21 11.44 -11.02
C GLN A 42 20.21 11.22 -12.53
N VAL A 43 19.20 10.56 -13.10
CA VAL A 43 19.11 10.32 -14.54
C VAL A 43 18.67 11.58 -15.26
N HIS A 44 19.56 12.08 -16.12
CA HIS A 44 19.35 13.24 -16.96
C HIS A 44 19.30 12.83 -18.43
N MET A 45 18.41 13.48 -19.16
CA MET A 45 18.29 13.29 -20.59
C MET A 45 19.00 14.40 -21.35
N ALA A 46 19.60 14.03 -22.48
CA ALA A 46 20.18 15.00 -23.40
C ALA A 46 19.07 15.88 -24.00
N PRO A 47 19.28 17.21 -24.12
CA PRO A 47 18.33 18.11 -24.74
C PRO A 47 18.19 17.81 -26.23
N SER A 48 16.95 17.77 -26.75
CA SER A 48 16.64 17.42 -28.15
C SER A 48 17.29 18.33 -29.20
N SER A 49 17.78 19.51 -28.81
CA SER A 49 18.33 20.53 -29.71
C SER A 49 19.74 20.98 -29.33
N GLY A 50 20.45 20.26 -28.45
CA GLY A 50 21.85 20.55 -28.09
C GLY A 50 22.12 21.85 -27.31
N SER A 51 21.12 22.74 -27.17
CA SER A 51 21.26 24.08 -26.58
C SER A 51 20.45 24.29 -25.29
N GLY A 52 19.84 23.25 -24.73
CA GLY A 52 19.01 23.33 -23.51
C GLY A 52 19.71 22.78 -22.27
N PRO A 53 19.31 23.17 -21.05
CA PRO A 53 19.76 22.49 -19.85
C PRO A 53 19.29 21.02 -19.87
N PRO A 54 20.07 20.08 -19.30
CA PRO A 54 19.65 18.70 -19.17
C PRO A 54 18.34 18.61 -18.38
N VAL A 55 17.43 17.76 -18.83
CA VAL A 55 16.13 17.57 -18.19
C VAL A 55 16.16 16.25 -17.43
N THR A 56 15.74 16.25 -16.16
CA THR A 56 15.65 15.02 -15.38
C THR A 56 14.59 14.09 -15.98
N LEU A 57 14.77 12.78 -15.83
CA LEU A 57 13.79 11.80 -16.29
C LEU A 57 12.39 12.06 -15.69
N MET A 58 12.34 12.40 -14.40
CA MET A 58 11.09 12.69 -13.71
C MET A 58 10.37 13.93 -14.29
N GLN A 59 11.11 15.01 -14.58
CA GLN A 59 10.54 16.20 -15.22
C GLN A 59 10.02 15.89 -16.64
N GLN A 60 10.70 15.02 -17.37
CA GLN A 60 10.21 14.58 -18.68
C GLN A 60 8.92 13.76 -18.55
N CYS A 61 8.85 12.81 -17.61
CA CYS A 61 7.63 12.02 -17.37
C CYS A 61 6.44 12.93 -17.04
N PHE A 62 6.66 13.94 -16.20
CA PHE A 62 5.63 14.94 -15.89
C PHE A 62 5.16 15.71 -17.14
N ARG A 63 6.09 16.16 -17.99
CA ARG A 63 5.76 16.83 -19.26
C ARG A 63 4.90 15.96 -20.18
N LEU A 64 5.21 14.68 -20.30
CA LEU A 64 4.46 13.74 -21.14
C LEU A 64 3.04 13.51 -20.64
N ILE A 65 2.82 13.53 -19.33
CA ILE A 65 1.48 13.43 -18.73
C ILE A 65 0.66 14.69 -19.05
N CYS A 66 1.29 15.88 -18.96
CA CYS A 66 0.63 17.16 -19.21
C CYS A 66 0.33 17.45 -20.68
N GLN A 67 1.12 16.91 -21.61
CA GLN A 67 0.89 17.09 -23.06
C GLN A 67 -0.35 16.33 -23.54
N SER A 68 -1.00 16.76 -24.63
CA SER A 68 -2.02 15.94 -25.28
C SER A 68 -1.37 14.67 -25.85
N GLY A 69 -2.04 13.51 -25.69
CA GLY A 69 -1.43 12.24 -26.07
C GLY A 69 -2.33 11.04 -25.77
N ARG A 70 -1.83 9.84 -26.09
CA ARG A 70 -2.56 8.58 -25.88
C ARG A 70 -2.73 8.31 -24.39
N VAL A 71 -3.97 8.06 -23.97
CA VAL A 71 -4.33 7.85 -22.57
C VAL A 71 -3.61 6.63 -21.98
N GLN A 72 -3.45 5.55 -22.75
CA GLN A 72 -2.78 4.33 -22.28
C GLN A 72 -1.35 4.58 -21.77
N GLY A 73 -0.50 5.23 -22.59
CA GLY A 73 0.86 5.56 -22.18
C GLY A 73 0.91 6.47 -20.95
N LYS A 74 -0.04 7.41 -20.82
CA LYS A 74 -0.17 8.26 -19.63
C LYS A 74 -0.54 7.47 -18.39
N ILE A 75 -1.43 6.50 -18.49
CA ILE A 75 -1.77 5.61 -17.38
C ILE A 75 -0.54 4.81 -16.95
N GLY A 76 0.25 4.28 -17.89
CA GLY A 76 1.54 3.65 -17.58
C GLY A 76 2.49 4.59 -16.84
N LEU A 77 2.67 5.82 -17.32
CA LEU A 77 3.51 6.84 -16.68
C LEU A 77 3.01 7.22 -15.28
N LEU A 78 1.69 7.29 -15.07
CA LEU A 78 1.11 7.57 -13.75
C LEU A 78 1.37 6.42 -12.78
N GLN A 79 1.24 5.16 -13.21
CA GLN A 79 1.57 4.00 -12.37
C GLN A 79 3.04 4.02 -11.94
N PHE A 80 3.93 4.31 -12.89
CA PHE A 80 5.35 4.48 -12.64
C PHE A 80 5.65 5.62 -11.66
N LEU A 81 5.05 6.80 -11.85
CA LEU A 81 5.22 7.93 -10.93
C LEU A 81 4.65 7.65 -9.53
N CYS A 82 3.50 6.99 -9.43
CA CYS A 82 2.95 6.55 -8.15
C CYS A 82 3.96 5.69 -7.39
N ALA A 83 4.58 4.70 -8.05
CA ALA A 83 5.62 3.90 -7.41
C ALA A 83 6.88 4.68 -7.06
N TRP A 84 7.29 5.62 -7.91
CA TRP A 84 8.48 6.43 -7.66
C TRP A 84 8.31 7.34 -6.43
N LEU A 85 7.12 7.93 -6.26
CA LEU A 85 6.82 8.83 -5.14
C LEU A 85 6.44 8.08 -3.86
N ALA A 86 5.83 6.89 -3.97
CA ALA A 86 5.41 6.09 -2.82
C ALA A 86 6.61 5.76 -1.92
N HIS A 87 6.45 6.09 -0.63
CA HIS A 87 7.43 5.81 0.43
C HIS A 87 8.86 6.31 0.13
N CYS A 88 9.01 7.36 -0.69
CA CYS A 88 10.31 7.96 -1.05
C CYS A 88 10.28 9.49 -0.90
N PRO A 89 10.61 10.04 0.28
CA PRO A 89 10.54 11.48 0.54
C PRO A 89 11.40 12.33 -0.40
N LEU A 90 12.58 11.85 -0.78
CA LEU A 90 13.48 12.55 -1.72
C LEU A 90 12.86 12.69 -3.12
N ALA A 91 12.15 11.65 -3.59
CA ALA A 91 11.43 11.72 -4.86
C ALA A 91 10.25 12.71 -4.80
N VAL A 92 9.54 12.76 -3.67
CA VAL A 92 8.45 13.73 -3.43
C VAL A 92 9.00 15.16 -3.41
N GLU A 93 10.09 15.40 -2.70
CA GLU A 93 10.74 16.72 -2.67
C GLU A 93 11.17 17.16 -4.08
N ALA A 94 11.88 16.29 -4.79
CA ALA A 94 12.28 16.55 -6.18
C ALA A 94 11.07 16.85 -7.07
N PHE A 95 9.97 16.12 -6.92
CA PHE A 95 8.74 16.33 -7.69
C PHE A 95 8.06 17.67 -7.40
N LEU A 96 7.97 18.07 -6.12
CA LEU A 96 7.34 19.32 -5.72
C LEU A 96 8.17 20.56 -6.09
N THR A 97 9.49 20.41 -6.24
CA THR A 97 10.36 21.51 -6.70
C THR A 97 10.22 21.83 -8.19
N PHE A 98 9.51 21.02 -8.98
CA PHE A 98 9.28 21.31 -10.40
C PHE A 98 8.43 22.57 -10.57
N ARG A 99 9.10 23.70 -10.81
CA ARG A 99 8.43 24.96 -11.13
C ARG A 99 7.94 24.95 -12.57
N PRO A 100 6.64 25.12 -12.86
CA PRO A 100 6.17 25.41 -14.20
C PRO A 100 6.72 26.77 -14.63
N ALA A 101 7.13 26.90 -15.89
CA ALA A 101 7.74 28.10 -16.47
C ALA A 101 6.87 29.38 -16.46
N SER A 102 5.67 29.36 -15.85
CA SER A 102 4.71 30.46 -15.84
C SER A 102 4.82 31.43 -14.65
N SER A 103 5.81 31.27 -13.75
CA SER A 103 6.04 32.22 -12.66
C SER A 103 7.45 32.81 -12.72
N SER A 104 7.70 33.61 -13.76
CA SER A 104 8.89 34.46 -13.88
C SER A 104 8.80 35.62 -12.88
N THR A 105 9.32 35.41 -11.68
CA THR A 105 9.84 36.49 -10.85
C THR A 105 11.32 36.24 -10.67
N ASN A 106 12.11 37.09 -11.31
CA ASN A 106 13.56 37.06 -11.40
C ASN A 106 14.22 36.77 -10.05
N SER A 107 14.90 35.63 -9.93
CA SER A 107 16.04 35.47 -9.03
C SER A 107 16.98 34.42 -9.61
N THR A 108 18.04 34.95 -10.21
CA THR A 108 19.42 34.46 -10.27
C THR A 108 19.64 32.97 -10.02
N THR A 109 19.98 32.28 -11.11
CA THR A 109 20.96 31.18 -11.20
C THR A 109 21.62 30.75 -9.88
N ALA A 110 21.24 29.59 -9.36
CA ALA A 110 22.04 28.89 -8.36
C ALA A 110 21.82 27.37 -8.47
N ASN A 111 22.88 26.67 -8.90
CA ASN A 111 23.25 25.29 -8.62
C ASN A 111 22.17 24.42 -7.94
N ALA A 112 21.41 23.68 -8.74
CA ALA A 112 20.44 22.68 -8.28
C ALA A 112 21.08 21.37 -7.76
N SER A 113 22.33 21.43 -7.28
CA SER A 113 23.12 20.24 -6.93
C SER A 113 23.65 20.23 -5.50
N SER A 114 23.28 21.19 -4.65
CA SER A 114 23.84 21.30 -3.29
C SER A 114 22.83 21.31 -2.13
N THR A 115 21.53 21.12 -2.37
CA THR A 115 20.51 21.12 -1.30
C THR A 115 19.88 19.76 -1.00
N LEU A 116 20.51 18.66 -1.40
CA LEU A 116 20.13 17.30 -0.98
C LEU A 116 20.57 16.95 0.46
N ASN A 117 21.08 17.92 1.22
CA ASN A 117 21.57 17.68 2.58
C ASN A 117 20.97 18.65 3.59
N LYS A 118 20.16 18.07 4.49
CA LYS A 118 19.72 18.59 5.80
C LYS A 118 18.99 19.93 5.78
N SER A 119 17.66 19.88 5.91
CA SER A 119 16.97 20.82 6.81
C SER A 119 15.66 20.26 7.37
N ASN A 120 15.70 20.01 8.68
CA ASN A 120 14.65 20.10 9.70
C ASN A 120 13.17 19.98 9.27
N GLY A 121 12.47 19.03 9.92
CA GLY A 121 11.05 18.71 9.78
C GLY A 121 10.03 19.83 10.04
N ALA A 122 10.45 21.07 10.28
CA ALA A 122 9.56 22.23 10.36
C ALA A 122 9.13 22.76 8.97
N GLY A 123 9.95 22.60 7.93
CA GLY A 123 9.65 23.08 6.58
C GLY A 123 8.63 22.22 5.82
N ALA A 124 8.66 20.89 6.05
CA ALA A 124 7.77 19.94 5.40
C ALA A 124 6.30 20.15 5.79
N GLY A 125 6.02 20.45 7.06
CA GLY A 125 4.66 20.73 7.53
C GLY A 125 4.04 21.98 6.89
N ALA A 126 4.83 23.03 6.65
CA ALA A 126 4.35 24.24 5.98
C ALA A 126 4.06 24.00 4.48
N ALA A 127 4.94 23.27 3.79
CA ALA A 127 4.73 22.87 2.39
C ALA A 127 3.49 21.98 2.23
N PHE A 128 3.29 21.03 3.14
CA PHE A 128 2.13 20.16 3.19
C PHE A 128 0.82 20.95 3.36
N LYS A 129 0.76 21.86 4.35
CA LYS A 129 -0.42 22.73 4.57
C LYS A 129 -0.74 23.59 3.33
N SER A 130 0.29 24.11 2.65
CA SER A 130 0.12 24.88 1.41
C SER A 130 -0.45 24.01 0.29
N LEU A 131 0.07 22.79 0.11
CA LEU A 131 -0.42 21.83 -0.88
C LEU A 131 -1.89 21.47 -0.62
N MET A 132 -2.25 21.19 0.64
CA MET A 132 -3.63 20.89 1.03
C MET A 132 -4.60 22.02 0.67
N LYS A 133 -4.22 23.28 0.97
CA LYS A 133 -5.01 24.47 0.58
C LYS A 133 -5.15 24.61 -0.95
N ILE A 134 -4.10 24.29 -1.71
CA ILE A 134 -4.15 24.33 -3.17
C ILE A 134 -5.10 23.25 -3.71
N ILE A 135 -5.03 22.03 -3.17
CA ILE A 135 -5.91 20.92 -3.57
C ILE A 135 -7.37 21.27 -3.27
N ASP A 136 -7.66 21.73 -2.06
CA ASP A 136 -9.01 22.11 -1.66
C ASP A 136 -9.59 23.21 -2.56
N LYS A 137 -8.80 24.26 -2.85
CA LYS A 137 -9.24 25.35 -3.73
C LYS A 137 -9.40 24.95 -5.21
N ARG A 138 -8.64 23.99 -5.71
CA ARG A 138 -8.59 23.63 -7.15
C ARG A 138 -9.54 22.50 -7.51
N ILE A 139 -9.67 21.53 -6.63
CA ILE A 139 -10.37 20.26 -6.86
C ILE A 139 -11.45 20.04 -5.80
N GLY A 140 -11.17 20.40 -4.54
CA GLY A 140 -11.95 20.00 -3.37
C GLY A 140 -11.45 18.68 -2.80
N ILE A 141 -11.26 18.61 -1.47
CA ILE A 141 -10.73 17.40 -0.81
C ILE A 141 -11.67 16.20 -1.01
N ASP A 142 -12.97 16.40 -0.79
CA ASP A 142 -13.97 15.34 -0.96
C ASP A 142 -14.06 14.84 -2.40
N ASP A 143 -13.97 15.76 -3.37
CA ASP A 143 -13.95 15.43 -4.78
C ASP A 143 -12.68 14.67 -5.18
N LEU A 144 -11.53 15.00 -4.59
CA LEU A 144 -10.30 14.23 -4.80
C LEU A 144 -10.43 12.82 -4.24
N VAL A 145 -10.88 12.65 -2.99
CA VAL A 145 -11.11 11.34 -2.36
C VAL A 145 -12.10 10.50 -3.18
N LYS A 146 -13.19 11.13 -3.65
CA LYS A 146 -14.16 10.47 -4.52
C LYS A 146 -13.54 10.00 -5.84
N ARG A 147 -12.70 10.82 -6.49
CA ARG A 147 -12.01 10.48 -7.74
C ARG A 147 -10.99 9.35 -7.55
N ILE A 148 -10.24 9.36 -6.44
CA ILE A 148 -9.33 8.27 -6.09
C ILE A 148 -10.14 6.96 -5.95
N GLY A 149 -11.23 6.98 -5.19
CA GLY A 149 -12.10 5.82 -5.00
C GLY A 149 -12.85 5.37 -6.26
N GLN A 150 -12.90 6.16 -7.33
CA GLN A 150 -13.43 5.72 -8.64
C GLN A 150 -12.44 4.84 -9.40
N ILE A 151 -11.13 5.03 -9.19
CA ILE A 151 -10.08 4.22 -9.84
C ILE A 151 -10.19 2.77 -9.35
N TYR A 152 -10.27 2.59 -8.03
CA TYR A 152 -10.42 1.28 -7.39
C TYR A 152 -11.67 0.51 -7.88
N ARG A 153 -12.77 1.23 -8.14
CA ARG A 153 -14.05 0.67 -8.58
C ARG A 153 -14.16 0.48 -10.10
N SER A 154 -13.14 0.86 -10.86
CA SER A 154 -13.19 0.74 -12.32
C SER A 154 -13.14 -0.74 -12.76
N ASP A 155 -13.84 -1.05 -13.87
CA ASP A 155 -13.90 -2.41 -14.41
C ASP A 155 -12.50 -2.91 -14.81
N GLU A 156 -11.65 -2.00 -15.30
CA GLU A 156 -10.26 -2.28 -15.65
C GLU A 156 -9.45 -2.70 -14.42
N PHE A 157 -9.62 -2.02 -13.29
CA PHE A 157 -8.90 -2.31 -12.05
C PHE A 157 -9.38 -3.62 -11.41
N VAL A 158 -10.71 -3.83 -11.36
CA VAL A 158 -11.31 -5.07 -10.83
C VAL A 158 -10.92 -6.29 -11.67
N ARG A 159 -10.82 -6.13 -12.99
CA ARG A 159 -10.37 -7.21 -13.90
C ARG A 159 -8.97 -7.70 -13.54
N VAL A 160 -8.01 -6.79 -13.36
CA VAL A 160 -6.62 -7.13 -13.05
C VAL A 160 -6.49 -7.80 -11.68
N ILE A 161 -7.28 -7.38 -10.68
CA ILE A 161 -7.29 -8.03 -9.37
C ILE A 161 -7.82 -9.47 -9.45
N LYS A 162 -8.83 -9.72 -10.27
CA LYS A 162 -9.43 -11.06 -10.42
C LYS A 162 -8.51 -12.04 -11.15
N GLN A 163 -7.66 -11.53 -12.04
CA GLN A 163 -6.76 -12.34 -12.84
C GLN A 163 -5.37 -11.70 -12.85
N PRO A 164 -4.45 -12.11 -11.94
CA PRO A 164 -3.10 -11.55 -11.81
C PRO A 164 -2.16 -12.07 -12.91
N VAL A 165 -2.64 -12.11 -14.15
CA VAL A 165 -1.89 -12.55 -15.33
C VAL A 165 -2.02 -11.46 -16.38
N LEU A 166 -0.90 -11.10 -17.00
CA LEU A 166 -0.85 -10.10 -18.06
C LEU A 166 -1.38 -10.70 -19.39
N GLU A 167 -2.70 -10.90 -19.46
CA GLU A 167 -3.41 -11.37 -20.65
C GLU A 167 -4.25 -10.24 -21.27
N ALA A 168 -4.15 -10.08 -22.59
CA ALA A 168 -4.90 -9.08 -23.33
C ALA A 168 -5.34 -9.61 -24.69
N ASN A 169 -6.61 -9.38 -25.03
CA ASN A 169 -7.15 -9.71 -26.35
C ASN A 169 -6.93 -8.57 -27.35
N LYS A 170 -6.82 -7.34 -26.85
CA LYS A 170 -6.51 -6.13 -27.62
C LYS A 170 -5.64 -5.18 -26.80
N PRO A 171 -4.85 -4.29 -27.44
CA PRO A 171 -3.98 -3.35 -26.75
C PRO A 171 -4.68 -2.51 -25.68
N SER A 172 -5.95 -2.14 -25.90
CA SER A 172 -6.72 -1.34 -24.94
C SER A 172 -7.10 -2.07 -23.64
N ASP A 173 -6.94 -3.40 -23.57
CA ASP A 173 -7.20 -4.15 -22.34
C ASP A 173 -6.09 -3.93 -21.29
N LEU A 174 -4.90 -3.50 -21.74
CA LEU A 174 -3.75 -3.24 -20.89
C LEU A 174 -3.83 -1.81 -20.34
N VAL A 175 -4.47 -1.68 -19.18
CA VAL A 175 -4.66 -0.40 -18.49
C VAL A 175 -3.85 -0.36 -17.21
N PHE A 176 -4.10 -1.28 -16.28
CA PHE A 176 -3.39 -1.38 -15.01
C PHE A 176 -2.49 -2.62 -14.95
N ASP A 177 -1.36 -2.49 -14.27
CA ASP A 177 -0.51 -3.59 -13.85
C ASP A 177 -0.99 -4.18 -12.51
N TYR A 178 -0.79 -5.48 -12.29
CA TYR A 178 -1.26 -6.15 -11.08
C TYR A 178 -0.59 -5.63 -9.81
N ASP A 179 0.74 -5.48 -9.81
CA ASP A 179 1.48 -5.01 -8.64
C ASP A 179 1.18 -3.53 -8.38
N PHE A 180 0.89 -2.75 -9.43
CA PHE A 180 0.31 -1.42 -9.25
C PHE A 180 -1.03 -1.46 -8.48
N THR A 181 -1.92 -2.42 -8.74
CA THR A 181 -3.19 -2.51 -7.98
C THR A 181 -2.97 -2.75 -6.48
N GLN A 182 -1.90 -3.48 -6.12
CA GLN A 182 -1.53 -3.72 -4.73
C GLN A 182 -0.94 -2.46 -4.09
N LEU A 183 -0.02 -1.79 -4.79
CA LEU A 183 0.51 -0.49 -4.35
C LEU A 183 -0.61 0.54 -4.16
N PHE A 184 -1.53 0.61 -5.12
CA PHE A 184 -2.62 1.58 -5.11
C PHE A 184 -3.52 1.39 -3.90
N LYS A 185 -3.87 0.15 -3.52
CA LYS A 185 -4.67 -0.13 -2.30
C LYS A 185 -4.01 0.42 -1.04
N THR A 186 -2.70 0.23 -0.91
CA THR A 186 -1.94 0.74 0.24
C THR A 186 -1.91 2.26 0.27
N VAL A 187 -1.51 2.88 -0.84
CA VAL A 187 -1.33 4.34 -0.92
C VAL A 187 -2.68 5.08 -0.91
N GLU A 188 -3.73 4.53 -1.52
CA GLU A 188 -5.09 5.08 -1.46
C GLU A 188 -5.54 5.22 -0.01
N PHE A 189 -5.39 4.17 0.78
CA PHE A 189 -5.77 4.20 2.19
C PHE A 189 -4.99 5.26 2.98
N GLU A 190 -3.66 5.28 2.84
CA GLU A 190 -2.79 6.26 3.50
C GLU A 190 -3.17 7.71 3.12
N VAL A 191 -3.36 7.97 1.82
CA VAL A 191 -3.68 9.30 1.30
C VAL A 191 -5.09 9.72 1.73
N CYS A 192 -6.11 8.87 1.55
CA CYS A 192 -7.48 9.19 1.92
C CYS A 192 -7.62 9.41 3.44
N SER A 193 -6.98 8.58 4.26
CA SER A 193 -6.94 8.76 5.71
C SER A 193 -6.34 10.13 6.06
N LEU A 194 -5.19 10.47 5.48
CA LEU A 194 -4.53 11.76 5.73
C LEU A 194 -5.38 12.95 5.28
N LEU A 195 -6.04 12.86 4.13
CA LEU A 195 -6.88 13.92 3.58
C LEU A 195 -8.15 14.15 4.40
N THR A 196 -8.75 13.09 4.96
CA THR A 196 -10.01 13.17 5.71
C THR A 196 -9.81 13.51 7.19
N HIS A 197 -8.77 13.00 7.86
CA HIS A 197 -8.55 13.24 9.29
C HIS A 197 -8.09 14.67 9.62
N GLN A 198 -7.48 15.40 8.69
CA GLN A 198 -7.00 16.78 8.92
C GLN A 198 -8.11 17.84 8.78
N ASN A 199 -9.28 17.47 8.23
CA ASN A 199 -10.44 18.35 8.13
C ASN A 199 -11.32 18.30 9.40
N ASP A 200 -10.94 17.52 10.41
CA ASP A 200 -11.63 17.50 11.70
C ASP A 200 -11.18 18.70 12.56
N PRO A 201 -12.08 19.65 12.89
CA PRO A 201 -11.76 20.79 13.76
C PRO A 201 -11.26 20.38 15.16
N LEU A 202 -11.33 19.09 15.54
CA LEU A 202 -10.75 18.56 16.77
C LEU A 202 -9.23 18.32 16.71
N SER A 203 -8.60 18.26 15.52
CA SER A 203 -7.16 18.01 15.40
C SER A 203 -6.29 19.22 15.76
N GLU A 204 -6.84 20.44 15.76
CA GLU A 204 -6.15 21.65 16.27
C GLU A 204 -6.19 21.79 17.81
N ILE A 205 -6.94 20.95 18.52
CA ILE A 205 -7.10 21.05 19.99
C ILE A 205 -5.94 20.38 20.74
N SER A 206 -5.14 19.53 20.08
CA SER A 206 -4.07 18.77 20.74
C SER A 206 -2.82 19.57 21.14
N GLU A 207 -2.69 20.85 20.75
CA GLU A 207 -1.56 21.69 21.19
C GLU A 207 -1.92 22.74 22.25
N SER A 208 -3.19 22.92 22.63
CA SER A 208 -3.54 23.96 23.60
C SER A 208 -4.91 23.76 24.23
N THR A 209 -5.08 22.88 25.22
CA THR A 209 -5.83 23.22 26.45
C THR A 209 -5.73 22.16 27.55
N SER A 210 -5.40 22.63 28.73
CA SER A 210 -5.49 21.95 30.02
C SER A 210 -6.94 22.01 30.57
N TYR A 211 -7.42 20.89 31.13
CA TYR A 211 -8.65 20.69 31.95
C TYR A 211 -9.97 20.78 31.15
N THR A 212 -11.02 19.95 31.30
CA THR A 212 -11.59 19.15 32.41
C THR A 212 -12.55 18.08 31.86
N ASN A 213 -12.52 16.85 32.41
CA ASN A 213 -13.66 15.95 32.74
C ASN A 213 -13.24 14.47 32.65
N ASP A 214 -13.19 13.79 33.80
CA ASP A 214 -12.64 12.44 33.99
C ASP A 214 -13.52 11.29 33.44
N GLN A 215 -14.60 11.56 32.70
CA GLN A 215 -15.51 10.53 32.20
C GLN A 215 -15.34 10.21 30.70
N ASP A 216 -14.69 11.07 29.91
CA ASP A 216 -14.41 10.83 28.49
C ASP A 216 -12.99 10.25 28.24
N ALA A 217 -12.14 10.18 29.27
CA ALA A 217 -10.74 9.76 29.13
C ALA A 217 -10.56 8.23 29.00
N GLU A 218 -11.47 7.44 29.57
CA GLU A 218 -11.44 5.97 29.48
C GLU A 218 -11.94 5.46 28.13
N GLU A 219 -12.96 6.10 27.54
CA GLU A 219 -13.48 5.73 26.23
C GLU A 219 -12.49 6.06 25.10
N VAL A 220 -11.79 7.21 25.19
CA VAL A 220 -10.71 7.59 24.26
C VAL A 220 -9.50 6.66 24.39
N LYS A 221 -9.15 6.20 25.60
CA LYS A 221 -8.10 5.20 25.81
C LYS A 221 -8.47 3.83 25.24
N HIS A 222 -9.71 3.39 25.45
CA HIS A 222 -10.19 2.10 24.93
C HIS A 222 -10.20 2.10 23.39
N VAL A 223 -10.66 3.17 22.76
CA VAL A 223 -10.62 3.33 21.30
C VAL A 223 -9.18 3.40 20.78
N ALA A 224 -8.28 4.12 21.45
CA ALA A 224 -6.86 4.17 21.08
C ALA A 224 -6.18 2.79 21.18
N GLN A 225 -6.49 2.03 22.23
CA GLN A 225 -5.94 0.68 22.43
C GLN A 225 -6.51 -0.33 21.40
N GLN A 226 -7.78 -0.21 21.06
CA GLN A 226 -8.41 -1.03 20.02
C GLN A 226 -7.86 -0.71 18.62
N GLN A 227 -7.56 0.57 18.35
CA GLN A 227 -6.90 1.03 17.13
C GLN A 227 -5.45 0.55 17.03
N GLU A 228 -4.71 0.54 18.13
CA GLU A 228 -3.34 0.02 18.18
C GLU A 228 -3.29 -1.49 17.94
N LEU A 229 -4.23 -2.24 18.53
CA LEU A 229 -4.38 -3.67 18.30
C LEU A 229 -4.71 -3.98 16.83
N LEU A 230 -5.59 -3.18 16.21
CA LEU A 230 -5.94 -3.32 14.79
C LEU A 230 -4.71 -3.07 13.89
N MET A 231 -3.93 -2.03 14.18
CA MET A 231 -2.68 -1.74 13.46
C MET A 231 -1.64 -2.84 13.65
N ALA A 232 -1.52 -3.42 14.85
CA ALA A 232 -0.64 -4.55 15.11
C ALA A 232 -1.06 -5.78 14.29
N TYR A 233 -2.37 -6.05 14.21
CA TYR A 233 -2.91 -7.15 13.42
C TYR A 233 -2.67 -6.95 11.91
N GLN A 234 -2.88 -5.74 11.39
CA GLN A 234 -2.57 -5.41 10.00
C GLN A 234 -1.09 -5.57 9.67
N ARG A 235 -0.18 -5.16 10.58
CA ARG A 235 1.26 -5.38 10.41
C ARG A 235 1.61 -6.87 10.36
N ALA A 236 1.03 -7.68 11.25
CA ALA A 236 1.25 -9.12 11.28
C ALA A 236 0.74 -9.81 10.00
N VAL A 237 -0.38 -9.36 9.44
CA VAL A 237 -0.89 -9.85 8.15
C VAL A 237 0.07 -9.49 7.01
N ALA A 238 0.55 -8.25 6.94
CA ALA A 238 1.52 -7.83 5.93
C ALA A 238 2.85 -8.61 6.02
N GLU A 239 3.34 -8.87 7.24
CA GLU A 239 4.52 -9.72 7.46
C GLU A 239 4.29 -11.17 7.02
N ARG A 240 3.09 -11.73 7.25
CA ARG A 240 2.74 -13.06 6.73
C ARG A 240 2.67 -13.08 5.20
N ASP A 241 2.09 -12.07 4.58
CA ASP A 241 1.96 -12.00 3.13
C ASP A 241 3.32 -11.87 2.44
N THR A 242 4.23 -11.07 2.99
CA THR A 242 5.61 -10.97 2.49
C THR A 242 6.38 -12.28 2.64
N ALA A 243 6.21 -13.00 3.76
CA ALA A 243 6.81 -14.32 3.95
C ALA A 243 6.26 -15.35 2.95
N LEU A 244 4.96 -15.30 2.68
CA LEU A 244 4.29 -16.19 1.73
C LEU A 244 4.77 -15.92 0.29
N GLN A 245 4.91 -14.65 -0.10
CA GLN A 245 5.44 -14.26 -1.41
C GLN A 245 6.90 -14.71 -1.59
N HIS A 246 7.74 -14.55 -0.55
CA HIS A 246 9.10 -15.05 -0.57
C HIS A 246 9.17 -16.58 -0.74
N LEU A 247 8.29 -17.32 -0.04
CA LEU A 247 8.22 -18.78 -0.18
C LEU A 247 7.75 -19.19 -1.58
N GLN A 248 6.77 -18.51 -2.16
CA GLN A 248 6.31 -18.75 -3.54
C GLN A 248 7.44 -18.52 -4.55
N LEU A 249 8.19 -17.42 -4.44
CA LEU A 249 9.35 -17.17 -5.30
C LEU A 249 10.42 -18.25 -5.16
N ARG A 250 10.63 -18.77 -3.94
CA ARG A 250 11.56 -19.87 -3.69
C ARG A 250 11.10 -21.18 -4.35
N VAL A 251 9.79 -21.46 -4.33
CA VAL A 251 9.21 -22.63 -5.02
C VAL A 251 9.42 -22.51 -6.53
N ILE A 252 9.10 -21.35 -7.12
CA ILE A 252 9.30 -21.11 -8.56
C ILE A 252 10.78 -21.29 -8.96
N GLU A 253 11.71 -20.77 -8.18
CA GLU A 253 13.14 -20.92 -8.46
C GLU A 253 13.60 -22.39 -8.33
N LEU A 254 13.10 -23.12 -7.33
CA LEU A 254 13.39 -24.55 -7.18
C LEU A 254 12.80 -25.37 -8.34
N GLU A 255 11.59 -25.05 -8.80
CA GLU A 255 10.97 -25.67 -9.98
C GLU A 255 11.77 -25.38 -11.26
N ARG A 256 12.25 -24.14 -11.41
CA ARG A 256 13.13 -23.76 -12.53
C ARG A 256 14.44 -24.54 -12.50
N GLN A 257 15.07 -24.68 -11.34
CA GLN A 257 16.30 -25.46 -11.16
C GLN A 257 16.07 -26.95 -11.47
N LEU A 258 14.94 -27.52 -11.05
CA LEU A 258 14.54 -28.89 -11.36
C LEU A 258 14.35 -29.09 -12.88
N ASN A 259 13.69 -28.15 -13.56
CA ASN A 259 13.50 -28.21 -15.00
C ASN A 259 14.81 -28.09 -15.79
N CYS A 260 15.75 -27.25 -15.36
CA CYS A 260 17.08 -27.17 -15.96
C CYS A 260 17.88 -28.47 -15.75
N ALA A 261 17.76 -29.11 -14.59
CA ALA A 261 18.41 -30.40 -14.32
C ALA A 261 17.82 -31.53 -15.19
N ASN A 262 16.50 -31.54 -15.40
CA ASN A 262 15.82 -32.53 -16.25
C ASN A 262 16.14 -32.35 -17.75
N GLN A 263 16.33 -31.12 -18.25
CA GLN A 263 16.69 -30.88 -19.66
C GLN A 263 18.16 -31.25 -19.97
N ASN A 264 19.06 -31.15 -18.99
CA ASN A 264 20.47 -31.52 -19.15
C ASN A 264 20.75 -33.03 -18.97
N GLY A 265 19.76 -33.83 -18.55
CA GLY A 265 19.88 -35.27 -18.32
C GLY A 265 19.75 -36.17 -19.54
N ALA A 266 19.46 -35.63 -20.73
CA ALA A 266 19.25 -36.43 -21.96
C ALA A 266 20.51 -36.64 -22.82
N ALA A 267 21.67 -36.15 -22.41
CA ALA A 267 22.91 -36.28 -23.21
C ALA A 267 24.17 -36.50 -22.34
N SER A 268 24.30 -37.68 -21.73
CA SER A 268 25.58 -38.38 -21.60
C SER A 268 25.42 -39.70 -20.85
N THR A 269 25.59 -40.78 -21.59
CA THR A 269 25.79 -42.13 -21.06
C THR A 269 27.24 -42.26 -20.56
N ASN A 270 27.41 -42.92 -19.40
CA ASN A 270 28.66 -43.48 -18.84
C ASN A 270 29.51 -42.62 -17.89
N VAL A 271 28.98 -42.33 -16.68
CA VAL A 271 29.75 -42.45 -15.41
C VAL A 271 28.79 -42.94 -14.32
N THR A 272 28.83 -44.24 -14.04
CA THR A 272 27.87 -44.96 -13.18
C THR A 272 28.50 -45.24 -11.81
N SER A 273 27.84 -44.82 -10.72
CA SER A 273 27.31 -45.71 -9.65
C SER A 273 27.26 -45.10 -8.24
N SER A 274 28.01 -44.03 -7.94
CA SER A 274 27.96 -43.39 -6.60
C SER A 274 26.93 -42.25 -6.54
N ALA A 275 26.99 -41.30 -7.47
CA ALA A 275 26.12 -40.12 -7.46
C ALA A 275 24.62 -40.45 -7.61
N ASN A 276 24.27 -41.55 -8.30
CA ASN A 276 22.88 -42.00 -8.42
C ASN A 276 22.34 -42.61 -7.11
N LYS A 277 23.18 -43.17 -6.24
CA LYS A 277 22.74 -43.63 -4.91
C LYS A 277 22.48 -42.46 -3.98
N ASP A 278 23.35 -41.45 -4.00
CA ASP A 278 23.22 -40.25 -3.17
C ASP A 278 22.00 -39.41 -3.58
N LEU A 279 21.72 -39.32 -4.88
CA LEU A 279 20.50 -38.67 -5.40
C LEU A 279 19.22 -39.44 -5.06
N GLN A 280 19.26 -40.78 -5.13
CA GLN A 280 18.11 -41.59 -4.74
C GLN A 280 17.83 -41.46 -3.23
N GLN A 281 18.88 -41.50 -2.40
CA GLN A 281 18.77 -41.33 -0.96
C GLN A 281 18.24 -39.93 -0.59
N ALA A 282 18.72 -38.87 -1.26
CA ALA A 282 18.23 -37.51 -1.04
C ALA A 282 16.76 -37.33 -1.49
N SER A 283 16.34 -38.03 -2.55
CA SER A 283 14.94 -38.05 -3.01
C SER A 283 14.04 -38.77 -2.01
N ASP A 284 14.48 -39.91 -1.49
CA ASP A 284 13.73 -40.67 -0.50
C ASP A 284 13.62 -39.89 0.83
N GLU A 285 14.69 -39.23 1.26
CA GLU A 285 14.69 -38.35 2.45
C GLU A 285 13.76 -37.14 2.28
N LYS A 286 13.71 -36.55 1.07
CA LYS A 286 12.79 -35.44 0.76
C LYS A 286 11.33 -35.89 0.76
N THR A 287 11.05 -37.10 0.26
CA THR A 287 9.71 -37.70 0.26
C THR A 287 9.21 -37.90 1.69
N VAL A 288 10.05 -38.43 2.58
CA VAL A 288 9.69 -38.61 4.01
C VAL A 288 9.46 -37.27 4.72
N ARG A 289 10.28 -36.25 4.41
CA ARG A 289 10.07 -34.90 4.96
C ARG A 289 8.76 -34.27 4.47
N LEU A 290 8.40 -34.49 3.20
CA LEU A 290 7.15 -34.02 2.64
C LEU A 290 5.96 -34.67 3.35
N GLU A 291 5.98 -35.99 3.51
CA GLU A 291 4.91 -36.74 4.19
C GLU A 291 4.75 -36.30 5.66
N ASN A 292 5.86 -36.01 6.35
CA ASN A 292 5.81 -35.47 7.72
C ASN A 292 5.27 -34.04 7.77
N ALA A 293 5.60 -33.19 6.80
CA ALA A 293 5.06 -31.84 6.71
C ALA A 293 3.56 -31.86 6.41
N GLU A 294 3.11 -32.76 5.53
CA GLU A 294 1.69 -32.97 5.23
C GLU A 294 0.92 -33.41 6.49
N LYS A 295 1.47 -34.35 7.28
CA LYS A 295 0.88 -34.74 8.58
C LYS A 295 0.78 -33.57 9.55
N GLN A 296 1.83 -32.74 9.66
CA GLN A 296 1.79 -31.55 10.53
C GLN A 296 0.76 -30.52 10.07
N ILE A 297 0.59 -30.33 8.76
CA ILE A 297 -0.44 -29.45 8.21
C ILE A 297 -1.82 -29.95 8.61
N THR A 298 -2.10 -31.25 8.43
CA THR A 298 -3.39 -31.82 8.82
C THR A 298 -3.68 -31.69 10.33
N GLU A 299 -2.67 -31.85 11.19
CA GLU A 299 -2.83 -31.69 12.63
C GLU A 299 -3.09 -30.22 13.02
N LEU A 300 -2.43 -29.27 12.36
CA LEU A 300 -2.66 -27.85 12.59
C LEU A 300 -4.03 -27.40 12.09
N GLU A 301 -4.50 -27.92 10.96
CA GLU A 301 -5.86 -27.67 10.46
C GLU A 301 -6.93 -28.16 11.43
N GLU A 302 -6.73 -29.32 12.04
CA GLU A 302 -7.65 -29.86 13.05
C GLU A 302 -7.65 -29.02 14.34
N LYS A 303 -6.47 -28.61 14.83
CA LYS A 303 -6.37 -27.68 15.97
C LYS A 303 -7.03 -26.33 15.68
N LEU A 304 -6.87 -25.80 14.47
CA LEU A 304 -7.49 -24.54 14.06
C LEU A 304 -9.03 -24.67 14.02
N LYS A 305 -9.53 -25.81 13.55
CA LYS A 305 -10.97 -26.11 13.56
C LYS A 305 -11.55 -26.15 14.98
N ILE A 306 -10.86 -26.79 15.92
CA ILE A 306 -11.27 -26.84 17.33
C ILE A 306 -11.28 -25.44 17.94
N ALA A 307 -10.19 -24.68 17.77
CA ALA A 307 -10.08 -23.32 18.30
C ALA A 307 -11.17 -22.37 17.75
N ASN A 308 -11.54 -22.52 16.47
CA ASN A 308 -12.65 -21.74 15.90
C ASN A 308 -14.02 -22.14 16.47
N ALA A 309 -14.24 -23.42 16.76
CA ALA A 309 -15.48 -23.87 17.41
C ALA A 309 -15.59 -23.33 18.85
N GLU A 310 -14.50 -23.36 19.62
CA GLU A 310 -14.44 -22.78 20.97
C GLU A 310 -14.69 -21.27 20.93
N LYS A 311 -14.08 -20.56 19.97
CA LYS A 311 -14.31 -19.12 19.76
C LYS A 311 -15.79 -18.81 19.53
N GLU A 312 -16.46 -19.57 18.68
CA GLU A 312 -17.88 -19.32 18.39
C GLU A 312 -18.77 -19.64 19.61
N SER A 313 -18.43 -20.68 20.39
CA SER A 313 -19.12 -20.99 21.65
C SER A 313 -18.99 -19.84 22.66
N ILE A 314 -17.77 -19.35 22.88
CA ILE A 314 -17.51 -18.24 23.82
C ILE A 314 -18.23 -16.97 23.35
N LYS A 315 -18.26 -16.73 22.04
CA LYS A 315 -18.96 -15.58 21.47
C LYS A 315 -20.47 -15.66 21.73
N SER A 316 -21.08 -16.83 21.56
CA SER A 316 -22.49 -17.06 21.89
C SER A 316 -22.76 -16.82 23.38
N GLU A 317 -21.93 -17.36 24.27
CA GLU A 317 -22.06 -17.15 25.72
C GLU A 317 -21.91 -15.67 26.11
N HIS A 318 -21.03 -14.93 25.43
CA HIS A 318 -20.86 -13.50 25.64
C HIS A 318 -22.11 -12.71 25.20
N GLU A 319 -22.71 -13.05 24.06
CA GLU A 319 -23.95 -12.42 23.59
C GLU A 319 -25.11 -12.66 24.57
N ASP A 320 -25.25 -13.88 25.10
CA ASP A 320 -26.26 -14.21 26.12
C ASP A 320 -26.03 -13.44 27.42
N LEU A 321 -24.78 -13.30 27.86
CA LEU A 321 -24.43 -12.55 29.06
C LEU A 321 -24.76 -11.05 28.91
N LEU A 322 -24.49 -10.46 27.74
CA LEU A 322 -24.84 -9.07 27.44
C LEU A 322 -26.35 -8.84 27.48
N LEU A 323 -27.14 -9.80 26.96
CA LEU A 323 -28.60 -9.75 27.03
C LEU A 323 -29.08 -9.73 28.49
N LEU A 324 -28.52 -10.62 29.33
CA LEU A 324 -28.87 -10.70 30.75
C LEU A 324 -28.51 -9.42 31.51
N LEU A 325 -27.34 -8.84 31.24
CA LEU A 325 -26.91 -7.58 31.84
C LEU A 325 -27.83 -6.42 31.46
N SER A 326 -28.24 -6.34 30.19
CA SER A 326 -29.20 -5.34 29.73
C SER A 326 -30.56 -5.47 30.43
N ASP A 327 -31.05 -6.70 30.60
CA ASP A 327 -32.28 -6.97 31.34
C ASP A 327 -32.17 -6.55 32.81
N GLN A 328 -31.06 -6.89 33.46
CA GLN A 328 -30.77 -6.48 34.84
C GLN A 328 -30.69 -4.97 35.00
N GLU A 329 -30.05 -4.26 34.07
CA GLU A 329 -29.93 -2.80 34.09
C GLU A 329 -31.30 -2.12 33.90
N SER A 330 -32.16 -2.71 33.06
CA SER A 330 -33.55 -2.28 32.92
C SER A 330 -34.36 -2.46 34.22
N GLN A 331 -34.08 -3.54 34.96
CA GLN A 331 -34.75 -3.83 36.23
C GLN A 331 -34.26 -2.88 37.34
N ILE A 332 -32.95 -2.62 37.41
CA ILE A 332 -32.35 -1.65 38.33
C ILE A 332 -32.93 -0.25 38.06
N SER A 333 -33.06 0.14 36.79
CA SER A 333 -33.66 1.41 36.39
C SER A 333 -35.11 1.54 36.86
N ARG A 334 -35.92 0.49 36.70
CA ARG A 334 -37.31 0.46 37.19
C ARG A 334 -37.40 0.56 38.71
N LEU A 335 -36.63 -0.26 39.43
CA LEU A 335 -36.61 -0.25 40.89
C LEU A 335 -36.13 1.10 41.45
N SER A 336 -35.14 1.72 40.80
CA SER A 336 -34.65 3.05 41.18
C SER A 336 -35.73 4.12 40.99
N ALA A 337 -36.46 4.07 39.87
CA ALA A 337 -37.56 4.99 39.61
C ALA A 337 -38.72 4.82 40.62
N ASP A 338 -39.04 3.58 41.00
CA ASP A 338 -40.08 3.30 41.99
C ASP A 338 -39.66 3.76 43.40
N LEU A 339 -38.41 3.52 43.80
CA LEU A 339 -37.85 4.06 45.05
C LEU A 339 -37.89 5.59 45.09
N GLN A 340 -37.56 6.25 43.97
CA GLN A 340 -37.60 7.70 43.88
C GLN A 340 -39.03 8.23 44.03
N LYS A 341 -40.04 7.58 43.41
CA LYS A 341 -41.46 7.93 43.59
C LYS A 341 -41.90 7.76 45.04
N LEU A 342 -41.58 6.63 45.67
CA LEU A 342 -41.89 6.36 47.08
C LEU A 342 -41.26 7.40 48.02
N SER A 343 -40.00 7.78 47.77
CA SER A 343 -39.32 8.84 48.51
C SER A 343 -40.07 10.17 48.38
N THR A 344 -40.47 10.56 47.17
CA THR A 344 -41.20 11.83 46.96
C THR A 344 -42.58 11.84 47.61
N GLN A 345 -43.28 10.69 47.65
CA GLN A 345 -44.56 10.56 48.36
C GLN A 345 -44.41 10.66 49.88
N CYS A 346 -43.40 10.02 50.47
CA CYS A 346 -43.10 10.16 51.90
C CYS A 346 -42.77 11.61 52.28
N GLN A 347 -42.02 12.34 51.43
CA GLN A 347 -41.71 13.75 51.66
C GLN A 347 -42.97 14.64 51.63
N GLN A 348 -43.94 14.33 50.78
CA GLN A 348 -45.21 15.07 50.66
C GLN A 348 -46.18 14.80 51.81
N GLN A 349 -46.11 13.64 52.46
CA GLN A 349 -46.95 13.31 53.62
C GLN A 349 -46.40 13.85 54.95
N SER A 350 -45.15 14.33 54.98
CA SER A 350 -44.48 14.83 56.19
C SER A 350 -44.49 16.36 56.33
N ASN A 351 -45.17 17.09 55.43
CA ASN A 351 -45.42 18.54 55.48
C ASN A 351 -46.91 18.81 55.69
#